data_AF-A0AAE0T653-F1
#
_entry.id   AF-A0AAE0T653-F1
#
_cell.length_a   1.000
_cell.length_b   1.000
_cell.length_c   1.000
_cell.angle_alpha   90.00
_cell.angle_beta   90.00
_cell.angle_gamma   90.00
#
_symmetry.space_group_name_H-M   'P 1'
#
loop_
_entity.id
_entity.type
_entity.pdbx_description
1 polymer ?
#
loop_
_entity_poly.entity_id
_entity_poly.type
_entity_poly.pdbx_seq_one_letter_code
_entity_poly.pdbx_strand_id
1 'polypeptide(L)'
;MLCCVFKMMKVTRTVFSRVSMDKGFINLYNDMATWSGLSIWYLTSKDMPSGKMCSTRFSVLHRKVHSGSALLNQGESRDVNLAATKSSIMYLDTLALVTKLEKAGFPREQAEVVTRAFVDVINTTIEYQTKTLVTKPQQEIMVQQLMSHIGSVKKDMVILEKSEFTMIRNDTEKQSIEIRQLKQHLDDEIKKLKGQVTLDINLERSRATEAHAHNERDLQKLSNKIDTEVANLRTTYEQYRNDVQKYAAGTVLTCFTLCLGFLRLWS
;
A
#
# COMPACT_ATOMS: atom_id res chain seq x y z
N MET A 1 -0.01 3.04 -18.79
CA MET A 1 0.18 1.61 -19.13
C MET A 1 -1.05 0.91 -19.71
N LEU A 2 -2.30 1.36 -19.47
CA LEU A 2 -3.48 0.82 -20.19
C LEU A 2 -3.36 0.90 -21.72
N CYS A 3 -2.65 1.90 -22.25
CA CYS A 3 -2.44 2.06 -23.69
C CYS A 3 -1.52 0.98 -24.30
N CYS A 4 -0.58 0.39 -23.53
CA CYS A 4 0.35 -0.64 -24.02
C CYS A 4 -0.32 -2.02 -24.12
N VAL A 5 -1.16 -2.38 -23.15
CA VAL A 5 -1.89 -3.66 -23.15
C VAL A 5 -2.91 -3.69 -24.29
N PHE A 6 -3.59 -2.57 -24.54
CA PHE A 6 -4.51 -2.44 -25.68
C PHE A 6 -3.79 -2.50 -27.04
N LYS A 7 -2.55 -2.00 -27.12
CA LYS A 7 -1.74 -2.06 -28.35
C LYS A 7 -1.29 -3.50 -28.64
N MET A 8 -0.86 -4.25 -27.63
CA MET A 8 -0.50 -5.68 -27.75
C MET A 8 -1.68 -6.55 -28.18
N MET A 9 -2.87 -6.33 -27.62
CA MET A 9 -4.09 -7.06 -28.03
C MET A 9 -4.49 -6.78 -29.49
N LYS A 10 -4.31 -5.53 -29.97
CA LYS A 10 -4.59 -5.18 -31.37
C LYS A 10 -3.61 -5.82 -32.36
N VAL A 11 -2.33 -5.90 -31.99
CA VAL A 11 -1.30 -6.54 -32.83
C VAL A 11 -1.61 -8.04 -32.98
N THR A 12 -2.00 -8.71 -31.89
CA THR A 12 -2.34 -10.14 -31.90
C THR A 12 -3.57 -10.43 -32.78
N ARG A 13 -4.60 -9.57 -32.75
CA ARG A 13 -5.81 -9.71 -33.59
C ARG A 13 -5.53 -9.54 -35.09
N THR A 14 -4.56 -8.69 -35.44
CA THR A 14 -4.23 -8.37 -36.85
C THR A 14 -3.38 -9.47 -37.49
N VAL A 15 -2.49 -10.10 -36.72
CA VAL A 15 -1.68 -11.25 -37.18
C VAL A 15 -2.55 -12.50 -37.39
N PHE A 16 -3.53 -12.72 -36.52
CA PHE A 16 -4.36 -13.92 -36.55
C PHE A 16 -5.43 -13.91 -37.67
N SER A 17 -5.88 -12.74 -38.10
CA SER A 17 -6.89 -12.60 -39.18
C SER A 17 -6.36 -12.92 -40.58
N ARG A 18 -5.04 -13.12 -40.77
CA ARG A 18 -4.43 -13.48 -42.07
C ARG A 18 -4.21 -14.98 -42.28
N VAL A 19 -4.40 -15.80 -41.24
CA VAL A 19 -4.26 -17.25 -41.35
C VAL A 19 -5.67 -17.82 -41.46
N SER A 20 -5.99 -18.44 -42.60
CA SER A 20 -7.24 -19.17 -42.80
C SER A 20 -7.28 -20.31 -41.78
N MET A 21 -7.92 -20.08 -40.63
CA MET A 21 -7.97 -21.02 -39.51
C MET A 21 -9.36 -21.64 -39.43
N ASP A 22 -9.34 -22.96 -39.31
CA ASP A 22 -10.51 -23.82 -39.21
C ASP A 22 -11.37 -23.49 -37.97
N LYS A 23 -12.66 -23.81 -38.03
CA LYS A 23 -13.70 -23.36 -37.06
C LYS A 23 -13.38 -23.69 -35.58
N GLY A 24 -12.53 -24.68 -35.32
CA GLY A 24 -12.08 -25.05 -33.96
C GLY A 24 -11.19 -23.99 -33.28
N PHE A 25 -10.42 -23.21 -34.03
CA PHE A 25 -9.50 -22.21 -33.47
C PHE A 25 -10.21 -20.90 -33.08
N ILE A 26 -11.35 -20.59 -33.73
CA ILE A 26 -12.18 -19.41 -33.46
C ILE A 26 -12.86 -19.53 -32.08
N ASN A 27 -13.27 -20.74 -31.68
CA ASN A 27 -13.85 -20.97 -30.36
C ASN A 27 -12.83 -20.75 -29.23
N LEU A 28 -11.56 -21.13 -29.45
CA LEU A 28 -10.48 -20.90 -28.47
C LEU A 28 -10.17 -19.41 -28.26
N TYR A 29 -10.24 -18.60 -29.32
CA TYR A 29 -10.02 -17.15 -29.22
C TYR A 29 -11.17 -16.44 -28.51
N ASN A 30 -12.41 -16.84 -28.80
CA ASN A 30 -13.59 -16.29 -28.11
C ASN A 30 -13.59 -16.63 -26.62
N ASP A 31 -13.08 -17.80 -26.25
CA ASP A 31 -12.94 -18.24 -24.85
C ASP A 31 -11.72 -17.63 -24.14
N MET A 32 -10.80 -16.96 -24.84
CA MET A 32 -9.80 -16.07 -24.23
C MET A 32 -10.33 -14.62 -24.12
N ALA A 33 -11.16 -14.18 -25.06
CA ALA A 33 -11.73 -12.83 -25.07
C ALA A 33 -12.74 -12.59 -23.94
N THR A 34 -13.55 -13.59 -23.58
CA THR A 34 -14.47 -13.55 -22.43
C THR A 34 -13.75 -13.32 -21.09
N TRP A 35 -12.49 -13.76 -20.95
CA TRP A 35 -11.69 -13.60 -19.74
C TRP A 35 -11.06 -12.20 -19.61
N SER A 36 -10.76 -11.55 -20.74
CA SER A 36 -10.41 -10.12 -20.75
C SER A 36 -11.60 -9.24 -20.30
N GLY A 37 -12.83 -9.69 -20.56
CA GLY A 37 -14.07 -9.05 -20.12
C GLY A 37 -14.31 -9.12 -18.62
N LEU A 38 -13.99 -10.24 -17.96
CA LEU A 38 -14.09 -10.37 -16.49
C LEU A 38 -13.12 -9.44 -15.75
N SER A 39 -11.94 -9.20 -16.31
CA SER A 39 -10.96 -8.25 -15.75
C SER A 39 -11.45 -6.79 -15.85
N ILE A 40 -12.26 -6.47 -16.86
CA ILE A 40 -12.88 -5.15 -17.02
C ILE A 40 -14.07 -4.97 -16.06
N TRP A 41 -14.85 -6.02 -15.82
CA TRP A 41 -16.01 -5.98 -14.91
C TRP A 41 -15.62 -5.78 -13.44
N TYR A 42 -14.44 -6.25 -13.03
CA TYR A 42 -13.92 -6.04 -11.67
C TYR A 42 -13.44 -4.59 -11.40
N LEU A 43 -13.31 -3.76 -12.43
CA LEU A 43 -12.93 -2.35 -12.30
C LEU A 43 -14.13 -1.40 -12.16
N THR A 44 -15.37 -1.91 -12.20
CA THR A 44 -16.60 -1.10 -12.09
C THR A 44 -17.45 -1.44 -10.87
N SER A 45 -16.86 -1.93 -9.77
CA SER A 45 -17.53 -1.89 -8.47
C SER A 45 -17.32 -0.52 -7.83
N LYS A 46 -18.44 0.19 -7.71
CA LYS A 46 -18.63 1.49 -7.05
C LYS A 46 -18.08 1.48 -5.62
N ASP A 47 -17.75 2.67 -5.14
CA ASP A 47 -17.26 3.04 -3.80
C ASP A 47 -15.75 3.02 -3.59
N MET A 48 -15.09 4.05 -4.12
CA MET A 48 -13.73 4.43 -3.73
C MET A 48 -13.77 5.87 -3.20
N PRO A 49 -13.55 6.11 -1.89
CA PRO A 49 -13.49 7.46 -1.36
C PRO A 49 -12.27 8.19 -1.92
N SER A 50 -12.51 9.43 -2.29
CA SER A 50 -11.56 10.34 -2.93
C SER A 50 -10.34 10.59 -2.04
N GLY A 51 -9.17 10.31 -2.60
CA GLY A 51 -7.89 10.82 -2.10
C GLY A 51 -7.22 9.97 -1.04
N LYS A 52 -6.42 8.99 -1.48
CA LYS A 52 -4.96 8.92 -1.25
C LYS A 52 -4.40 7.56 -1.73
N MET A 53 -3.46 7.66 -2.67
CA MET A 53 -2.37 6.72 -3.00
C MET A 53 -2.71 5.28 -3.44
N CYS A 54 -3.02 5.18 -4.73
CA CYS A 54 -2.72 4.01 -5.56
C CYS A 54 -1.22 4.01 -5.93
N SER A 55 -0.33 3.73 -4.97
CA SER A 55 1.12 3.60 -5.23
C SER A 55 1.64 2.20 -4.86
N THR A 56 1.14 1.62 -3.77
CA THR A 56 1.62 0.32 -3.27
C THR A 56 1.14 -0.88 -4.10
N ARG A 57 0.07 -0.73 -4.89
CA ARG A 57 -0.52 -1.85 -5.67
C ARG A 57 0.26 -2.17 -6.95
N PHE A 58 1.05 -1.21 -7.45
CA PHE A 58 1.84 -1.40 -8.68
C PHE A 58 3.17 -2.15 -8.41
N SER A 59 3.75 -1.98 -7.21
CA SER A 59 4.99 -2.64 -6.80
C SER A 59 4.85 -4.15 -6.56
N VAL A 60 3.67 -4.61 -6.14
CA VAL A 60 3.42 -6.04 -5.88
C VAL A 60 3.34 -6.85 -7.17
N LEU A 61 2.75 -6.28 -8.23
CA LEU A 61 2.63 -6.93 -9.53
C LEU A 61 4.01 -7.12 -10.22
N HIS A 62 4.91 -6.13 -10.07
CA HIS A 62 6.25 -6.19 -10.67
C HIS A 62 7.21 -7.14 -9.95
N ARG A 63 7.04 -7.36 -8.64
CA ARG A 63 7.85 -8.32 -7.86
C ARG A 63 7.48 -9.78 -8.19
N LYS A 64 6.25 -10.04 -8.64
CA LYS A 64 5.73 -11.39 -8.87
C LYS A 64 6.29 -12.10 -10.11
N VAL A 65 6.59 -11.33 -11.17
CA VAL A 65 7.15 -11.87 -12.42
C VAL A 65 8.54 -12.49 -12.22
N HIS A 66 9.31 -12.01 -11.23
CA HIS A 66 10.66 -12.52 -10.94
C HIS A 66 10.70 -13.71 -9.96
N SER A 67 9.69 -13.91 -9.11
CA SER A 67 9.65 -15.08 -8.20
C SER A 67 8.90 -16.29 -8.77
N GLY A 68 7.96 -16.08 -9.72
CA GLY A 68 7.23 -17.18 -10.36
C GLY A 68 8.06 -17.97 -11.38
N SER A 69 9.20 -17.45 -11.83
CA SER A 69 10.08 -18.10 -12.80
C SER A 69 10.87 -19.29 -12.22
N ALA A 70 10.91 -19.44 -10.90
CA ALA A 70 11.66 -20.51 -10.24
C ALA A 70 10.91 -21.85 -10.10
N LEU A 71 9.58 -21.88 -10.32
CA LEU A 71 8.77 -23.11 -10.18
C LEU A 71 8.36 -23.77 -11.51
N LEU A 72 8.77 -23.23 -12.66
CA LEU A 72 8.42 -23.78 -13.99
C LEU A 72 9.46 -24.78 -14.53
N ASN A 73 10.13 -25.54 -13.66
CA ASN A 73 11.12 -26.54 -14.06
C ASN A 73 10.67 -28.00 -13.85
N GLN A 74 9.36 -28.24 -13.72
CA GLN A 74 8.77 -29.58 -13.69
C GLN A 74 7.69 -29.74 -14.76
N GLY A 75 8.01 -29.36 -15.99
CA GLY A 75 7.34 -29.90 -17.16
C GLY A 75 8.14 -31.11 -17.65
N GLU A 76 7.81 -32.29 -17.17
CA GLU A 76 8.37 -33.56 -17.67
C GLU A 76 8.09 -33.63 -19.17
N SER A 77 9.10 -33.32 -19.99
CA SER A 77 9.05 -33.41 -21.44
C SER A 77 8.87 -34.88 -21.78
N ARG A 78 7.63 -35.31 -22.01
CA ARG A 78 7.36 -36.61 -22.61
C ARG A 78 7.90 -36.57 -24.02
N ASP A 79 9.10 -37.11 -24.22
CA ASP A 79 9.66 -37.35 -25.54
C ASP A 79 8.68 -38.22 -26.31
N VAL A 80 8.01 -37.61 -27.27
CA VAL A 80 7.09 -38.30 -28.16
C VAL A 80 7.97 -39.09 -29.13
N ASN A 81 8.27 -40.33 -28.77
CA ASN A 81 8.91 -41.25 -29.70
C ASN A 81 7.87 -41.64 -30.75
N LEU A 82 7.91 -40.90 -31.85
CA LEU A 82 6.86 -40.87 -32.84
C LEU A 82 7.34 -41.61 -34.07
N ALA A 83 7.56 -42.92 -33.90
CA ALA A 83 7.91 -43.83 -34.98
C ALA A 83 6.78 -43.82 -36.02
N ALA A 84 6.97 -43.06 -37.09
CA ALA A 84 5.99 -42.91 -38.16
C ALA A 84 5.78 -44.25 -38.85
N THR A 85 4.52 -44.70 -38.89
CA THR A 85 4.08 -45.86 -39.65
C THR A 85 4.43 -45.67 -41.12
N LYS A 86 5.41 -46.44 -41.60
CA LYS A 86 5.94 -46.40 -42.96
C LYS A 86 4.93 -47.00 -43.94
N SER A 87 3.99 -46.20 -44.44
CA SER A 87 3.24 -46.52 -45.66
C SER A 87 3.72 -45.63 -46.81
N SER A 88 4.92 -45.94 -47.31
CA SER A 88 5.49 -45.28 -48.49
C SER A 88 4.82 -45.81 -49.75
N ILE A 89 3.64 -45.30 -50.08
CA ILE A 89 2.94 -45.68 -51.32
C ILE A 89 3.51 -44.81 -52.44
N MET A 90 4.43 -45.38 -53.23
CA MET A 90 4.99 -44.74 -54.41
C MET A 90 4.04 -44.96 -55.60
N TYR A 91 3.34 -43.90 -56.02
CA TYR A 91 2.47 -43.90 -57.21
C TYR A 91 3.27 -43.54 -58.47
N LEU A 92 4.34 -44.27 -58.77
CA LEU A 92 5.10 -44.07 -60.01
C LEU A 92 4.89 -45.25 -60.96
N ASP A 93 4.16 -45.00 -62.05
CA ASP A 93 4.01 -45.96 -63.13
C ASP A 93 5.28 -46.01 -63.99
N THR A 94 6.10 -47.01 -63.69
CA THR A 94 7.40 -47.25 -64.32
C THR A 94 7.23 -47.63 -65.80
N LEU A 95 6.16 -48.35 -66.15
CA LEU A 95 5.90 -48.81 -67.51
C LEU A 95 5.45 -47.67 -68.41
N ALA A 96 4.59 -46.79 -67.89
CA ALA A 96 4.16 -45.60 -68.62
C ALA A 96 5.34 -44.64 -68.90
N LEU A 97 6.32 -44.56 -67.99
CA LEU A 97 7.52 -43.73 -68.17
C LEU A 97 8.43 -44.30 -69.26
N VAL A 98 8.71 -45.60 -69.24
CA VAL A 98 9.51 -46.27 -70.26
C VAL A 98 8.87 -46.13 -71.65
N THR A 99 7.56 -46.36 -71.75
CA THR A 99 6.82 -46.22 -73.02
C THR A 99 6.87 -44.80 -73.58
N LYS A 100 6.89 -43.78 -72.72
CA LYS A 100 7.04 -42.37 -73.13
C LYS A 100 8.46 -42.07 -73.63
N LEU A 101 9.47 -42.65 -72.99
CA LEU A 101 10.87 -42.48 -73.39
C LEU A 101 11.16 -43.20 -74.72
N GLU A 102 10.57 -44.38 -74.95
CA GLU A 102 10.66 -45.08 -76.23
C GLU A 102 10.05 -44.25 -77.38
N LYS A 103 8.89 -43.64 -77.17
CA LYS A 103 8.26 -42.74 -78.14
C LYS A 103 9.07 -41.47 -78.44
N ALA A 104 9.94 -41.06 -77.52
CA ALA A 104 10.85 -39.93 -77.68
C ALA A 104 12.15 -40.29 -78.42
N GLY A 105 12.30 -41.54 -78.89
CA GLY A 105 13.45 -41.99 -79.67
C GLY A 105 14.56 -42.66 -78.86
N PHE A 106 14.35 -42.93 -77.57
CA PHE A 106 15.29 -43.70 -76.77
C PHE A 106 15.11 -45.20 -77.02
N PRO A 107 16.18 -45.98 -77.23
CA PRO A 107 16.08 -47.43 -77.23
C PRO A 107 15.63 -47.92 -75.85
N ARG A 108 14.84 -49.01 -75.84
CA ARG A 108 14.21 -49.57 -74.64
C ARG A 108 15.16 -49.75 -73.46
N GLU A 109 16.37 -50.24 -73.72
CA GLU A 109 17.38 -50.44 -72.69
C GLU A 109 17.81 -49.13 -72.01
N GLN A 110 17.97 -48.05 -72.78
CA GLN A 110 18.30 -46.74 -72.23
C GLN A 110 17.11 -46.13 -71.47
N ALA A 111 15.89 -46.29 -71.98
CA ALA A 111 14.66 -45.85 -71.32
C ALA A 111 14.44 -46.53 -69.97
N GLU A 112 14.74 -47.83 -69.87
CA GLU A 112 14.68 -48.58 -68.61
C GLU A 112 15.75 -48.13 -67.61
N VAL A 113 16.99 -47.90 -68.05
CA VAL A 113 18.08 -47.45 -67.16
C VAL A 113 17.79 -46.06 -66.59
N VAL A 114 17.33 -45.12 -67.43
CA VAL A 114 16.95 -43.77 -66.99
C VAL A 114 15.78 -43.84 -65.99
N THR A 115 14.80 -44.68 -66.26
CA THR A 115 13.64 -44.87 -65.37
C THR A 115 14.05 -45.46 -64.02
N ARG A 116 14.97 -46.44 -63.98
CA ARG A 116 15.50 -47.01 -62.72
C ARG A 116 16.27 -45.98 -61.90
N ALA A 117 17.13 -45.19 -62.53
CA ALA A 117 17.83 -44.10 -61.85
C ALA A 117 16.85 -43.06 -61.27
N PHE A 118 15.76 -42.78 -61.98
CA PHE A 118 14.72 -41.87 -61.51
C PHE A 118 13.95 -42.43 -60.29
N VAL A 119 13.64 -43.73 -60.30
CA VAL A 119 13.06 -44.44 -59.15
C VAL A 119 13.99 -44.36 -57.93
N ASP A 120 15.29 -44.52 -58.10
CA ASP A 120 16.27 -44.44 -57.01
C ASP A 120 16.35 -43.01 -56.41
N VAL A 121 16.34 -41.98 -57.26
CA VAL A 121 16.29 -40.57 -56.80
C VAL A 121 14.96 -40.27 -56.09
N ILE A 122 13.84 -40.79 -56.56
CA ILE A 122 12.54 -40.60 -55.90
C ILE A 122 12.51 -41.32 -54.56
N ASN A 123 12.99 -42.56 -54.49
CA ASN A 123 13.03 -43.33 -53.24
C ASN A 123 13.90 -42.65 -52.19
N THR A 124 15.08 -42.17 -52.57
CA THR A 124 15.97 -41.41 -51.68
C THR A 124 15.35 -40.07 -51.25
N THR A 125 14.63 -39.38 -52.15
CA THR A 125 13.94 -38.12 -51.84
C THR A 125 12.77 -38.35 -50.87
N ILE A 126 11.95 -39.38 -51.07
CA ILE A 126 10.84 -39.74 -50.18
C ILE A 126 11.38 -40.15 -48.80
N GLU A 127 12.49 -40.90 -48.75
CA GLU A 127 13.13 -41.25 -47.47
C GLU A 127 13.64 -40.00 -46.73
N TYR A 128 14.24 -39.04 -47.44
CA TYR A 128 14.68 -37.77 -46.86
C TYR A 128 13.51 -36.90 -46.38
N GLN A 129 12.46 -36.79 -47.19
CA GLN A 129 11.24 -36.05 -46.82
C GLN A 129 10.55 -36.68 -45.61
N THR A 130 10.49 -38.01 -45.52
CA THR A 130 9.90 -38.70 -44.37
C THR A 130 10.69 -38.46 -43.07
N LYS A 131 12.02 -38.27 -43.16
CA LYS A 131 12.87 -37.96 -42.00
C LYS A 131 12.81 -36.49 -41.57
N THR A 132 12.53 -35.58 -42.50
CA THR A 132 12.64 -34.12 -42.25
C THR A 132 11.27 -33.44 -42.08
N LEU A 133 10.21 -34.00 -42.66
CA LEU A 133 8.86 -33.44 -42.59
C LEU A 133 8.10 -34.03 -41.40
N VAL A 134 7.21 -33.21 -40.83
CA VAL A 134 6.27 -33.63 -39.78
C VAL A 134 4.97 -34.07 -40.44
N THR A 135 4.48 -35.26 -40.09
CA THR A 135 3.19 -35.73 -40.62
C THR A 135 2.03 -35.06 -39.89
N LYS A 136 0.89 -34.91 -40.57
CA LYS A 136 -0.34 -34.34 -39.99
C LYS A 136 -0.77 -34.96 -38.64
N PRO A 137 -0.84 -36.30 -38.48
CA PRO A 137 -1.19 -36.89 -37.18
C PRO A 137 -0.17 -36.54 -36.08
N GLN A 138 1.10 -36.42 -36.43
CA GLN A 138 2.15 -36.03 -35.47
C GLN A 138 2.00 -34.57 -35.03
N GLN A 139 1.65 -33.68 -35.97
CA GLN A 139 1.33 -32.29 -35.66
C GLN A 139 0.13 -32.19 -34.72
N GLU A 140 -0.93 -32.99 -34.94
CA GLU A 140 -2.12 -33.00 -34.09
C GLU A 140 -1.83 -33.48 -32.66
N ILE A 141 -1.02 -34.54 -32.50
CA ILE A 141 -0.60 -35.03 -31.18
C ILE A 141 0.18 -33.96 -30.42
N MET A 142 1.14 -33.29 -31.08
CA MET A 142 1.91 -32.21 -30.47
C MET A 142 1.00 -31.05 -30.05
N VAL A 143 0.03 -30.67 -30.89
CA VAL A 143 -0.92 -29.61 -30.56
C VAL A 143 -1.78 -29.98 -29.35
N GLN A 144 -2.25 -31.23 -29.25
CA GLN A 144 -3.02 -31.69 -28.09
C GLN A 144 -2.20 -31.65 -26.79
N GLN A 145 -0.92 -32.04 -26.84
CA GLN A 145 -0.03 -31.94 -25.70
C GLN A 145 0.22 -30.49 -25.28
N LEU A 146 0.47 -29.60 -26.26
CA LEU A 146 0.60 -28.17 -26.00
C LEU A 146 -0.66 -27.61 -25.33
N MET A 147 -1.85 -27.98 -25.79
CA MET A 147 -3.11 -27.57 -25.17
C MET A 147 -3.28 -28.09 -23.74
N SER A 148 -2.86 -29.33 -23.47
CA SER A 148 -2.84 -29.90 -22.12
C SER A 148 -1.91 -29.11 -21.19
N HIS A 149 -0.69 -28.80 -21.64
CA HIS A 149 0.26 -28.00 -20.88
C HIS A 149 -0.27 -26.58 -20.62
N ILE A 150 -0.83 -25.91 -21.64
CA ILE A 150 -1.47 -24.60 -21.49
C ILE A 150 -2.62 -24.68 -20.46
N GLY A 151 -3.42 -25.74 -20.49
CA GLY A 151 -4.50 -25.97 -19.53
C GLY A 151 -4.00 -26.17 -18.10
N SER A 152 -2.86 -26.83 -17.90
CA SER A 152 -2.23 -26.98 -16.57
C SER A 152 -1.73 -25.64 -16.02
N VAL A 153 -0.96 -24.89 -16.81
CA VAL A 153 -0.45 -23.56 -16.43
C VAL A 153 -1.58 -22.59 -16.12
N LYS A 154 -2.69 -22.65 -16.88
CA LYS A 154 -3.89 -21.83 -16.61
C LYS A 154 -4.48 -22.13 -15.24
N LYS A 155 -4.61 -23.41 -14.87
CA LYS A 155 -5.12 -23.80 -13.54
C LYS A 155 -4.22 -23.28 -12.43
N ASP A 156 -2.91 -23.42 -12.59
CA ASP A 156 -1.94 -22.97 -11.59
C ASP A 156 -1.97 -21.45 -11.42
N MET A 157 -2.12 -20.69 -12.51
CA MET A 157 -2.27 -19.23 -12.45
C MET A 157 -3.54 -18.81 -11.72
N VAL A 158 -4.68 -19.43 -12.02
CA VAL A 158 -5.95 -19.11 -11.33
C VAL A 158 -5.88 -19.46 -9.84
N ILE A 159 -5.25 -20.58 -9.49
CA ILE A 159 -5.06 -20.98 -8.09
C ILE A 159 -4.18 -19.95 -7.37
N LEU A 160 -3.06 -19.56 -7.97
CA LEU A 160 -2.12 -18.61 -7.40
C LEU A 160 -2.78 -17.22 -7.21
N GLU A 161 -3.48 -16.73 -8.24
CA GLU A 161 -4.20 -15.45 -8.15
C GLU A 161 -5.25 -15.48 -7.04
N LYS A 162 -6.02 -16.56 -6.92
CA LYS A 162 -7.05 -16.69 -5.89
C LYS A 162 -6.48 -16.80 -4.48
N SER A 163 -5.42 -17.59 -4.28
CA SER A 163 -4.80 -17.76 -2.96
C SER A 163 -4.11 -16.47 -2.48
N GLU A 164 -3.38 -15.79 -3.36
CA GLU A 164 -2.65 -14.58 -3.01
C GLU A 164 -3.57 -13.38 -2.81
N PHE A 165 -4.63 -13.28 -3.62
CA PHE A 165 -5.63 -12.24 -3.43
C PHE A 165 -6.32 -12.38 -2.07
N THR A 166 -6.63 -13.61 -1.64
CA THR A 166 -7.24 -13.88 -0.34
C THR A 166 -6.28 -13.52 0.80
N MET A 167 -5.01 -13.88 0.67
CA MET A 167 -3.98 -13.56 1.67
C MET A 167 -3.78 -12.04 1.83
N ILE A 168 -3.58 -11.31 0.73
CA ILE A 168 -3.39 -9.85 0.76
C ILE A 168 -4.64 -9.17 1.31
N ARG A 169 -5.84 -9.66 0.96
CA ARG A 169 -7.09 -9.13 1.50
C ARG A 169 -7.16 -9.32 3.02
N ASN A 170 -6.85 -10.52 3.52
CA ASN A 170 -6.82 -10.79 4.95
C ASN A 170 -5.80 -9.92 5.69
N ASP A 171 -4.60 -9.75 5.14
CA ASP A 171 -3.58 -8.87 5.72
C ASP A 171 -4.03 -7.40 5.74
N THR A 172 -4.71 -6.95 4.68
CA THR A 172 -5.27 -5.59 4.61
C THR A 172 -6.37 -5.38 5.65
N GLU A 173 -7.27 -6.35 5.82
CA GLU A 173 -8.33 -6.32 6.82
C GLU A 173 -7.76 -6.33 8.25
N LYS A 174 -6.75 -7.18 8.50
CA LYS A 174 -6.04 -7.24 9.78
C LYS A 174 -5.36 -5.91 10.11
N GLN A 175 -4.57 -5.35 9.18
CA GLN A 175 -3.90 -4.06 9.36
C GLN A 175 -4.91 -2.93 9.62
N SER A 176 -6.06 -2.95 8.94
CA SER A 176 -7.14 -1.98 9.17
C SER A 176 -7.75 -2.09 10.58
N ILE A 177 -7.83 -3.30 11.15
CA ILE A 177 -8.28 -3.50 12.52
C ILE A 177 -7.24 -2.98 13.52
N GLU A 178 -5.97 -3.32 13.36
CA GLU A 178 -4.89 -2.86 14.25
C GLU A 178 -4.79 -1.33 14.27
N ILE A 179 -4.88 -0.68 13.12
CA ILE A 179 -4.89 0.79 13.03
C ILE A 179 -6.08 1.39 13.79
N ARG A 180 -7.27 0.78 13.67
CA ARG A 180 -8.46 1.25 14.41
C ARG A 180 -8.28 1.11 15.92
N GLN A 181 -7.72 -0.01 16.38
CA GLN A 181 -7.46 -0.26 17.80
C GLN A 181 -6.44 0.75 18.36
N LEU A 182 -5.32 0.98 17.65
CA LEU A 182 -4.31 1.95 18.06
C LEU A 182 -4.88 3.38 18.11
N LYS A 183 -5.69 3.75 17.12
CA LYS A 183 -6.35 5.06 17.11
C LYS A 183 -7.27 5.22 18.32
N GLN A 184 -8.07 4.19 18.64
CA GLN A 184 -8.96 4.23 19.80
C GLN A 184 -8.17 4.33 21.11
N HIS A 185 -7.10 3.55 21.24
CA HIS A 185 -6.22 3.58 22.41
C HIS A 185 -5.62 4.98 22.63
N LEU A 186 -5.10 5.61 21.57
CA LEU A 186 -4.56 6.97 21.64
C LEU A 186 -5.62 8.00 22.02
N ASP A 187 -6.83 7.91 21.46
CA ASP A 187 -7.93 8.81 21.82
C ASP A 187 -8.28 8.70 23.31
N ASP A 188 -8.26 7.49 23.87
CA ASP A 188 -8.56 7.25 25.28
C ASP A 188 -7.42 7.74 26.19
N GLU A 189 -6.16 7.54 25.81
CA GLU A 189 -5.00 8.13 26.50
C GLU A 189 -5.04 9.66 26.49
N ILE A 190 -5.36 10.28 25.34
CA ILE A 190 -5.50 11.73 25.22
C ILE A 190 -6.62 12.25 26.14
N LYS A 191 -7.78 11.59 26.17
CA LYS A 191 -8.87 11.98 27.08
C LYS A 191 -8.45 11.86 28.54
N LYS A 192 -7.77 10.78 28.90
CA LYS A 192 -7.26 10.56 30.27
C LYS A 192 -6.26 11.65 30.66
N LEU A 193 -5.27 11.93 29.83
CA LEU A 193 -4.27 12.97 30.06
C LEU A 193 -4.91 14.36 30.13
N LYS A 194 -5.86 14.66 29.24
CA LYS A 194 -6.62 15.91 29.29
C LYS A 194 -7.39 16.07 30.60
N GLY A 195 -8.06 15.01 31.05
CA GLY A 195 -8.75 14.99 32.33
C GLY A 195 -7.81 15.23 33.52
N GLN A 196 -6.66 14.54 33.52
CA GLN A 196 -5.63 14.69 34.54
C GLN A 196 -5.07 16.11 34.58
N VAL A 197 -4.63 16.67 33.45
CA VAL A 197 -4.07 18.02 33.38
C VAL A 197 -5.10 19.08 33.78
N THR A 198 -6.36 18.91 33.39
CA THR A 198 -7.43 19.85 33.79
C THR A 198 -7.64 19.81 35.31
N LEU A 199 -7.63 18.62 35.91
CA LEU A 199 -7.72 18.48 37.36
C LEU A 199 -6.52 19.11 38.06
N ASP A 200 -5.30 18.83 37.60
CA ASP A 200 -4.07 19.38 38.18
C ASP A 200 -4.07 20.91 38.15
N ILE A 201 -4.45 21.52 37.01
CA ILE A 201 -4.58 22.99 36.88
C ILE A 201 -5.62 23.54 37.86
N ASN A 202 -6.76 22.85 38.01
CA ASN A 202 -7.82 23.31 38.91
C ASN A 202 -7.39 23.23 40.37
N LEU A 203 -6.69 22.16 40.77
CA LEU A 203 -6.15 22.01 42.11
C LEU A 203 -5.09 23.05 42.41
N GLU A 204 -4.17 23.29 41.47
CA GLU A 204 -3.11 24.29 41.66
C GLU A 204 -3.66 25.72 41.68
N ARG A 205 -4.69 26.00 40.87
CA ARG A 205 -5.43 27.27 40.96
C ARG A 205 -6.10 27.44 42.32
N SER A 206 -6.72 26.40 42.88
CA SER A 206 -7.33 26.46 44.22
C SER A 206 -6.28 26.78 45.27
N ARG A 207 -5.14 26.06 45.25
CA ARG A 207 -4.02 26.29 46.18
C ARG A 207 -3.47 27.70 46.08
N ALA A 208 -3.24 28.19 44.86
CA ALA A 208 -2.77 29.56 44.65
C ALA A 208 -3.77 30.58 45.21
N THR A 209 -5.07 30.39 44.95
CA THR A 209 -6.12 31.27 45.45
C THR A 209 -6.21 31.26 46.98
N GLU A 210 -6.12 30.08 47.60
CA GLU A 210 -6.10 29.92 49.05
C GLU A 210 -4.87 30.58 49.69
N ALA A 211 -3.69 30.42 49.09
CA ALA A 211 -2.46 31.08 49.54
C ALA A 211 -2.56 32.61 49.41
N HIS A 212 -3.12 33.11 48.30
CA HIS A 212 -3.38 34.54 48.12
C HIS A 212 -4.35 35.07 49.17
N ALA A 213 -5.46 34.39 49.41
CA ALA A 213 -6.43 34.77 50.44
C ALA A 213 -5.82 34.73 51.86
N HIS A 214 -4.91 33.79 52.13
CA HIS A 214 -4.18 33.73 53.40
C HIS A 214 -3.26 34.95 53.57
N ASN A 215 -2.46 35.27 52.55
CA ASN A 215 -1.59 36.45 52.56
C ASN A 215 -2.38 37.75 52.71
N GLU A 216 -3.53 37.87 52.03
CA GLU A 216 -4.39 39.05 52.15
C GLU A 216 -4.93 39.22 53.58
N ARG A 217 -5.36 38.12 54.23
CA ARG A 217 -5.78 38.16 55.64
C ARG A 217 -4.64 38.59 56.55
N ASP A 218 -3.43 38.11 56.32
CA ASP A 218 -2.28 38.48 57.15
C ASP A 218 -1.84 39.92 56.92
N LEU A 219 -1.89 40.41 55.68
CA LEU A 219 -1.70 41.82 55.36
C LEU A 219 -2.75 42.70 56.04
N GLN A 220 -4.03 42.31 56.03
CA GLN A 220 -5.09 43.03 56.73
C GLN A 220 -4.85 43.04 58.25
N LYS A 221 -4.46 41.92 58.85
CA LYS A 221 -4.10 41.86 60.28
C LYS A 221 -2.93 42.79 60.60
N LEU A 222 -1.89 42.81 59.75
CA LEU A 222 -0.74 43.70 59.93
C LEU A 222 -1.12 45.16 59.77
N SER A 223 -1.94 45.51 58.78
CA SER A 223 -2.47 46.87 58.60
C SER A 223 -3.24 47.31 59.85
N ASN A 224 -4.15 46.48 60.34
CA ASN A 224 -4.92 46.77 61.55
C ASN A 224 -4.01 46.95 62.78
N LYS A 225 -2.93 46.16 62.90
CA LYS A 225 -1.94 46.33 63.98
C LYS A 225 -1.20 47.66 63.87
N ILE A 226 -0.77 48.04 62.66
CA ILE A 226 -0.13 49.33 62.42
C ILE A 226 -1.07 50.47 62.82
N ASP A 227 -2.34 50.41 62.41
CA ASP A 227 -3.33 51.42 62.77
C ASP A 227 -3.54 51.53 64.29
N THR A 228 -3.60 50.40 64.99
CA THR A 228 -3.70 50.40 66.46
C THR A 228 -2.44 50.93 67.13
N GLU A 229 -1.25 50.61 66.62
CA GLU A 229 0.02 51.13 67.15
C GLU A 229 0.14 52.64 66.90
N VAL A 230 -0.27 53.12 65.72
CA VAL A 230 -0.31 54.56 65.40
C VAL A 230 -1.28 55.29 66.32
N ALA A 231 -2.48 54.74 66.56
CA ALA A 231 -3.43 55.31 67.51
C ALA A 231 -2.86 55.35 68.93
N ASN A 232 -2.19 54.28 69.38
CA ASN A 232 -1.55 54.22 70.69
C ASN A 232 -0.37 55.20 70.84
N LEU A 233 0.45 55.36 69.80
CA LEU A 233 1.52 56.37 69.78
C LEU A 233 0.94 57.78 69.85
N ARG A 234 -0.15 58.04 69.13
CA ARG A 234 -0.83 59.33 69.15
C ARG A 234 -1.41 59.66 70.52
N THR A 235 -2.07 58.72 71.20
CA THR A 235 -2.60 58.96 72.55
C THR A 235 -1.48 59.22 73.54
N THR A 236 -0.38 58.47 73.46
CA THR A 236 0.81 58.69 74.29
C THR A 236 1.42 60.07 74.03
N TYR A 237 1.51 60.50 72.77
CA TYR A 237 1.97 61.84 72.41
C TYR A 237 1.05 62.95 72.95
N GLU A 238 -0.27 62.80 72.81
CA GLU A 238 -1.25 63.74 73.35
C GLU A 238 -1.18 63.83 74.89
N GLN A 239 -0.91 62.72 75.58
CA GLN A 239 -0.63 62.70 77.01
C GLN A 239 0.62 63.54 77.36
N TYR A 240 1.75 63.30 76.69
CA TYR A 240 2.98 64.09 76.90
C TYR A 240 2.74 65.59 76.67
N ARG A 241 2.01 65.95 75.62
CA ARG A 241 1.65 67.35 75.33
C ARG A 241 0.85 67.97 76.49
N ASN A 242 -0.17 67.25 76.98
CA ASN A 242 -1.01 67.73 78.08
C ASN A 242 -0.19 67.89 79.37
N ASP A 243 0.75 66.99 79.64
CA ASP A 243 1.62 67.09 80.81
C ASP A 243 2.56 68.29 80.72
N VAL A 244 3.17 68.55 79.56
CA VAL A 244 3.97 69.77 79.33
C VAL A 244 3.14 71.03 79.58
N GLN A 245 1.88 71.07 79.14
CA GLN A 245 0.99 72.20 79.41
C GLN A 245 0.71 72.37 80.91
N LYS A 246 0.45 71.27 81.65
CA LYS A 246 0.26 71.31 83.10
C LYS A 246 1.51 71.84 83.82
N TYR A 247 2.69 71.32 83.48
CA TYR A 247 3.95 71.75 84.08
C TYR A 247 4.25 73.22 83.76
N ALA A 248 4.04 73.66 82.52
CA ALA A 248 4.20 75.07 82.14
C ALA A 248 3.27 75.99 82.95
N ALA A 249 1.98 75.66 83.06
CA ALA A 249 1.03 76.42 83.87
C ALA A 249 1.46 76.48 85.35
N GLY A 250 1.93 75.37 85.91
CA GLY A 250 2.46 75.32 87.27
C GLY A 250 3.69 76.23 87.48
N THR A 251 4.62 76.26 86.53
CA THR A 251 5.81 77.15 86.61
C THR A 251 5.45 78.63 86.53
N VAL A 252 4.49 79.02 85.68
CA VAL A 252 4.05 80.42 85.58
C VAL A 252 3.32 80.86 86.84
N LEU A 253 2.44 80.02 87.40
CA LEU A 253 1.72 80.32 88.64
C LEU A 253 2.67 80.42 89.85
N THR A 254 3.68 79.55 89.94
CA THR A 254 4.69 79.63 90.99
C THR A 254 5.54 80.88 90.86
N CYS A 255 5.97 81.25 89.65
CA CYS A 255 6.67 82.52 89.41
C CYS A 255 5.82 83.74 89.79
N PHE A 256 4.54 83.75 89.41
CA PHE A 256 3.61 84.82 89.77
C PHE A 256 3.42 84.95 91.28
N THR A 257 3.31 83.81 91.98
CA THR A 257 3.20 83.76 93.45
C THR A 257 4.46 84.33 94.12
N LEU A 258 5.65 84.01 93.63
CA LEU A 258 6.91 84.57 94.13
C LEU A 258 6.98 86.09 93.91
N CYS A 259 6.63 86.58 92.71
CA CYS A 259 6.60 88.02 92.42
C CYS A 259 5.66 88.78 93.36
N LEU A 260 4.45 88.26 93.61
CA LEU A 260 3.52 88.85 94.59
C LEU A 260 4.09 88.83 96.02
N GLY A 261 4.79 87.77 96.41
CA GLY A 261 5.49 87.69 97.70
C GLY A 261 6.57 88.77 97.85
N PHE A 262 7.39 88.99 96.82
CA PHE A 262 8.42 90.04 96.82
C PHE A 262 7.82 91.45 96.88
N LEU A 263 6.76 91.73 96.10
CA LEU A 263 6.06 93.02 96.14
C LEU A 263 5.51 93.33 97.53
N ARG A 264 5.05 92.32 98.27
CA ARG A 264 4.55 92.47 99.65
C ARG A 264 5.65 92.73 100.69
N LEU A 265 6.87 92.23 100.48
CA LEU A 265 8.01 92.46 101.38
C LEU A 265 8.70 93.81 101.12
N TRP A 266 8.51 94.41 99.94
CA TRP A 266 9.08 95.72 99.57
C TRP A 266 8.15 96.90 99.88
N SER A 267 6.87 96.64 100.16
CA SER A 267 5.89 97.63 100.68
C SER A 267 5.88 97.64 102.20
#